data_AF-A0A1M5JW13-F1
#
_entry.id   AF-A0A1M5JW13-F1
#
_cell.length_a   1.000
_cell.length_b   1.000
_cell.length_c   1.000
_cell.angle_alpha   90.00
_cell.angle_beta   90.00
_cell.angle_gamma   90.00
#
_symmetry.space_group_name_H-M   'P 1'
#
loop_
_entity.id
_entity.type
_entity.pdbx_description
1 polymer ?
#
loop_
_entity_poly.entity_id
_entity_poly.type
_entity_poly.pdbx_seq_one_letter_code
_entity_poly.pdbx_strand_id
1 'polypeptide(L)'
;MIVKDRPYFRKEIDLAFVKRKAIMHAEALKRGGDGVALYQDCYTGKLLRGGDPYDYEHIRSSEEIFMKYRHILTNEQIAEVVNCRENVGVTLRTINQSKGKRRLEDWLSSGLNRAELGVDLKHAMGSLRKADEGIMRIVKEIAVQLIF
;
A
#
# COMPACT_ATOMS: atom_id res chain seq x y z
N MET A 1 -6.31 -20.64 14.33
CA MET A 1 -6.35 -21.81 13.43
C MET A 1 -6.43 -21.32 12.00
N ILE A 2 -5.50 -21.74 11.12
CA ILE A 2 -5.52 -21.36 9.69
C ILE A 2 -6.49 -22.30 8.97
N VAL A 3 -7.49 -21.72 8.31
CA VAL A 3 -8.41 -22.46 7.43
C VAL A 3 -8.02 -22.15 5.98
N LYS A 4 -7.87 -23.19 5.15
CA LYS A 4 -7.28 -23.08 3.80
C LYS A 4 -8.07 -22.18 2.85
N ASP A 5 -9.40 -22.16 2.96
CA ASP A 5 -10.30 -21.45 2.04
C ASP A 5 -11.06 -20.30 2.69
N ARG A 6 -10.42 -19.57 3.61
CA ARG A 6 -11.08 -18.45 4.29
C ARG A 6 -11.53 -17.37 3.30
N PRO A 7 -12.79 -16.91 3.36
CA PRO A 7 -13.23 -15.80 2.53
C PRO A 7 -12.40 -14.54 2.87
N TYR A 8 -12.32 -13.62 1.91
CA TYR A 8 -11.66 -12.34 2.15
C TYR A 8 -12.26 -11.65 3.38
N PHE A 9 -11.40 -11.26 4.32
CA PHE A 9 -11.83 -10.66 5.57
C PHE A 9 -10.99 -9.41 5.87
N ARG A 10 -11.67 -8.28 6.00
CA ARG A 10 -11.03 -6.96 5.99
C ARG A 10 -10.83 -6.36 7.38
N LYS A 11 -11.47 -6.91 8.42
CA LYS A 11 -11.54 -6.29 9.75
C LYS A 11 -10.15 -5.99 10.34
N GLU A 12 -9.26 -6.98 10.41
CA GLU A 12 -7.92 -6.80 10.96
C GLU A 12 -7.06 -5.89 10.07
N ILE A 13 -7.24 -6.00 8.74
CA ILE A 13 -6.55 -5.16 7.75
C ILE A 13 -6.90 -3.69 7.97
N ASP A 14 -8.18 -3.36 8.13
CA ASP A 14 -8.64 -1.98 8.32
C ASP A 14 -8.16 -1.43 9.67
N LEU A 15 -8.17 -2.25 10.73
CA LEU A 15 -7.63 -1.87 12.04
C LEU A 15 -6.14 -1.51 11.97
N ALA A 16 -5.34 -2.37 11.31
CA ALA A 16 -3.91 -2.12 11.10
C ALA A 16 -3.67 -0.92 10.17
N PHE A 17 -4.54 -0.70 9.18
CA PHE A 17 -4.44 0.43 8.27
C PHE A 17 -4.66 1.77 8.97
N VAL A 18 -5.61 1.86 9.91
CA VAL A 18 -5.80 3.06 10.74
C VAL A 18 -4.51 3.41 11.49
N LYS A 19 -3.86 2.42 12.12
CA LYS A 19 -2.59 2.60 12.81
C LYS A 19 -1.48 3.05 11.85
N ARG A 20 -1.37 2.42 10.67
CA ARG A 20 -0.36 2.79 9.66
C ARG A 20 -0.56 4.22 9.15
N LYS A 21 -1.81 4.64 8.89
CA LYS A 21 -2.14 6.02 8.49
C LYS A 21 -1.74 7.04 9.56
N ALA A 22 -2.01 6.75 10.83
CA ALA A 22 -1.60 7.63 11.93
C ALA A 22 -0.07 7.79 12.01
N ILE A 23 0.68 6.69 11.88
CA ILE A 23 2.14 6.72 11.84
C ILE A 23 2.64 7.52 10.64
N MET A 24 2.10 7.28 9.44
CA MET A 24 2.45 8.02 8.22
C MET A 24 2.19 9.51 8.36
N HIS A 25 1.06 9.89 8.97
CA HIS A 25 0.72 11.28 9.21
C HIS A 25 1.72 11.95 10.15
N ALA A 26 2.07 11.30 11.27
CA ALA A 26 3.08 11.80 12.20
C ALA A 26 4.46 11.95 11.53
N GLU A 27 4.87 11.00 10.70
CA GLU A 27 6.10 11.09 9.90
C GLU A 27 6.04 12.25 8.89
N ALA A 28 4.89 12.46 8.24
CA ALA A 28 4.69 13.51 7.25
C ALA A 28 4.67 14.92 7.87
N LEU A 29 4.10 15.07 9.07
CA LEU A 29 4.15 16.33 9.83
C LEU A 29 5.60 16.70 10.16
N LYS A 30 6.41 15.72 10.62
CA LYS A 30 7.84 15.93 10.88
C LYS A 30 8.60 16.34 9.61
N ARG A 31 8.27 15.73 8.46
CA ARG A 31 8.87 16.07 7.16
C ARG A 31 8.51 17.47 6.67
N GLY A 32 7.29 17.94 6.93
CA GLY A 32 6.86 19.28 6.55
C GLY A 32 7.50 20.38 7.39
N GLY A 33 7.66 20.14 8.70
CA GLY A 33 8.35 21.04 9.62
C GLY A 33 7.58 22.32 10.00
N ASP A 34 6.48 22.61 9.32
CA ASP A 34 5.63 23.81 9.47
C ASP A 34 4.22 23.49 9.98
N GLY A 35 4.04 22.30 10.57
CA GLY A 35 2.75 21.81 11.02
C GLY A 35 1.84 21.28 9.91
N VAL A 36 2.28 21.31 8.65
CA VAL A 36 1.54 20.74 7.52
C VAL A 36 2.20 19.44 7.06
N ALA A 37 1.41 18.38 6.95
CA ALA A 37 1.92 17.08 6.53
C ALA A 37 2.50 17.16 5.10
N LEU A 38 3.72 16.65 4.91
CA LEU A 38 4.39 16.56 3.61
C LEU A 38 4.59 15.10 3.21
N TYR A 39 3.99 14.72 2.10
CA TYR A 39 4.13 13.40 1.50
C TYR A 39 4.79 13.47 0.13
N GLN A 40 5.23 12.30 -0.34
CA GLN A 40 5.61 12.09 -1.74
C GLN A 40 4.61 11.10 -2.34
N ASP A 41 4.00 11.48 -3.46
CA ASP A 41 3.07 10.64 -4.21
C ASP A 41 3.79 9.40 -4.73
N CYS A 42 3.25 8.21 -4.44
CA CYS A 42 3.90 6.94 -4.77
C CYS A 42 3.92 6.60 -6.27
N TYR A 43 3.18 7.32 -7.11
CA TYR A 43 3.09 7.08 -8.56
C TYR A 43 3.62 8.23 -9.39
N THR A 44 3.57 9.47 -8.91
CA THR A 44 4.10 10.63 -9.64
C THR A 44 5.44 11.12 -9.11
N GLY A 45 5.80 10.76 -7.88
CA GLY A 45 7.00 11.26 -7.19
C GLY A 45 6.91 12.73 -6.76
N LYS A 46 5.81 13.42 -7.05
CA LYS A 46 5.56 14.80 -6.65
C LYS A 46 5.30 14.91 -5.16
N LEU A 47 5.58 16.08 -4.59
CA LEU A 47 5.24 16.37 -3.21
C LEU A 47 3.75 16.71 -3.08
N LEU A 48 3.12 16.20 -2.02
CA LEU A 48 1.74 16.46 -1.65
C LEU A 48 1.68 17.03 -0.23
N ARG A 49 0.86 18.05 -0.02
CA ARG A 49 0.70 18.76 1.24
C ARG A 49 -0.63 18.39 1.90
N GLY A 50 -0.68 18.52 3.22
CA GLY A 50 -1.94 18.43 3.95
C GLY A 50 -2.96 19.44 3.40
N GLY A 51 -4.14 18.94 3.00
CA GLY A 51 -5.18 19.73 2.32
C GLY A 51 -5.32 19.39 0.83
N ASP A 52 -4.28 18.85 0.19
CA ASP A 52 -4.37 18.38 -1.20
C ASP A 52 -5.34 17.19 -1.32
N PRO A 53 -6.02 17.02 -2.47
CA PRO A 53 -6.91 15.90 -2.71
C PRO A 53 -6.11 14.62 -2.99
N TYR A 54 -5.58 13.99 -1.94
CA TYR A 54 -4.92 12.69 -1.98
C TYR A 54 -5.67 11.63 -1.17
N ASP A 55 -5.44 10.37 -1.51
CA ASP A 55 -5.93 9.22 -0.76
C ASP A 55 -4.74 8.31 -0.37
N TYR A 56 -4.91 7.56 0.71
CA TYR A 56 -3.97 6.51 1.09
C TYR A 56 -4.19 5.28 0.23
N GLU A 57 -3.10 4.66 -0.21
CA GLU A 57 -3.13 3.61 -1.22
C GLU A 57 -2.41 2.36 -0.73
N HIS A 58 -3.04 1.21 -0.97
CA HIS A 58 -2.35 -0.08 -0.96
C HIS A 58 -1.83 -0.36 -2.37
N ILE A 59 -0.51 -0.29 -2.57
CA ILE A 59 0.13 -0.43 -3.89
C ILE A 59 -0.22 -1.80 -4.49
N ARG A 60 -0.03 -2.87 -3.70
CA ARG A 60 -0.65 -4.18 -3.88
C ARG A 60 -1.92 -4.24 -3.05
N SER A 61 -3.03 -4.62 -3.68
CA SER A 61 -4.33 -4.59 -3.02
C SER A 61 -4.37 -5.55 -1.82
N SER A 62 -5.11 -5.15 -0.79
CA SER A 62 -5.34 -5.98 0.39
C SER A 62 -5.96 -7.33 0.05
N GLU A 63 -6.85 -7.36 -0.95
CA GLU A 63 -7.50 -8.57 -1.44
C GLU A 63 -6.51 -9.51 -2.13
N GLU A 64 -5.64 -9.01 -3.00
CA GLU A 64 -4.61 -9.83 -3.68
C GLU A 64 -3.69 -10.51 -2.66
N ILE A 65 -3.18 -9.74 -1.69
CA ILE A 65 -2.28 -10.24 -0.64
C ILE A 65 -3.02 -11.24 0.26
N PHE A 66 -4.25 -10.94 0.68
CA PHE A 66 -5.03 -11.83 1.52
C PHE A 66 -5.26 -13.16 0.84
N MET A 67 -5.74 -13.14 -0.41
CA MET A 67 -6.01 -14.36 -1.17
C MET A 67 -4.74 -15.17 -1.41
N LYS A 68 -3.60 -14.51 -1.61
CA LYS A 68 -2.30 -15.15 -1.76
C LYS A 68 -1.85 -15.87 -0.49
N TYR A 69 -2.01 -15.29 0.70
CA TYR A 69 -1.41 -15.84 1.94
C TYR A 69 -2.39 -16.44 2.95
N ARG A 70 -3.71 -16.37 2.70
CA ARG A 70 -4.76 -16.92 3.60
C ARG A 70 -4.62 -18.41 3.94
N HIS A 71 -3.85 -19.17 3.19
CA HIS A 71 -3.65 -20.59 3.42
C HIS A 71 -2.46 -20.88 4.37
N ILE A 72 -1.61 -19.88 4.68
CA ILE A 72 -0.43 -20.04 5.54
C ILE A 72 -0.30 -18.98 6.65
N LEU A 73 -1.02 -17.86 6.59
CA LEU A 73 -0.95 -16.79 7.60
C LEU A 73 -2.32 -16.56 8.25
N THR A 74 -2.39 -16.12 9.51
CA THR A 74 -3.65 -15.66 10.14
C THR A 74 -4.12 -14.32 9.59
N ASN A 75 -5.32 -13.86 9.97
CA ASN A 75 -5.84 -12.56 9.49
C ASN A 75 -4.99 -11.40 10.02
N GLU A 76 -4.52 -11.50 11.26
CA GLU A 76 -3.65 -10.52 11.92
C GLU A 76 -2.29 -10.45 11.22
N GLN A 77 -1.70 -11.60 10.91
CA GLN A 77 -0.43 -11.68 10.15
C GLN A 77 -0.60 -11.11 8.73
N ILE A 78 -1.72 -11.41 8.06
CA ILE A 78 -2.01 -10.80 6.75
C ILE A 78 -2.19 -9.29 6.90
N ALA A 79 -2.82 -8.80 7.96
CA ALA A 79 -2.97 -7.38 8.21
C ALA A 79 -1.62 -6.68 8.38
N GLU A 80 -0.63 -7.34 8.99
CA GLU A 80 0.76 -6.85 9.07
C GLU A 80 1.44 -6.82 7.69
N VAL A 81 1.29 -7.88 6.89
CA VAL A 81 1.84 -7.97 5.53
C VAL A 81 1.23 -6.90 4.62
N VAL A 82 -0.09 -6.76 4.60
CA VAL A 82 -0.82 -5.79 3.77
C VAL A 82 -0.44 -4.36 4.13
N ASN A 83 -0.32 -4.06 5.42
CA ASN A 83 -0.05 -2.71 5.92
C ASN A 83 1.43 -2.45 6.21
N CYS A 84 2.34 -3.26 5.64
CA CYS A 84 3.75 -2.99 5.74
C CYS A 84 4.07 -1.62 5.14
N ARG A 85 5.12 -0.98 5.66
CA ARG A 85 5.46 0.42 5.33
C ARG A 85 5.61 0.63 3.82
N GLU A 86 6.16 -0.35 3.12
CA GLU A 86 6.48 -0.30 1.71
C GLU A 86 5.25 -0.50 0.81
N ASN A 87 4.18 -1.14 1.31
CA ASN A 87 2.95 -1.36 0.54
C ASN A 87 1.91 -0.25 0.72
N VAL A 88 2.11 0.65 1.69
CA VAL A 88 1.18 1.76 1.95
C VAL A 88 1.81 3.09 1.54
N GLY A 89 1.18 3.74 0.55
CA GLY A 89 1.58 5.05 0.05
C GLY A 89 0.45 6.08 0.15
N VAL A 90 0.70 7.26 -0.41
CA VAL A 90 -0.34 8.22 -0.76
C VAL A 90 -0.26 8.52 -2.25
N THR A 91 -1.38 8.83 -2.87
CA THR A 91 -1.41 9.28 -4.25
C THR A 91 -2.57 10.25 -4.45
N LEU A 92 -2.51 11.08 -5.50
CA LEU A 92 -3.61 11.94 -5.89
C LEU A 92 -4.92 11.13 -6.01
N ARG A 93 -6.02 11.70 -5.52
CA ARG A 93 -7.35 11.08 -5.56
C ARG A 93 -7.76 10.67 -6.98
N THR A 94 -7.43 11.49 -7.97
CA THR A 94 -7.71 11.20 -9.38
C THR A 94 -6.98 9.94 -9.87
N ILE A 95 -5.73 9.75 -9.44
CA ILE A 95 -4.96 8.54 -9.74
C ILE A 95 -5.54 7.33 -8.99
N ASN A 96 -5.85 7.47 -7.70
CA ASN A 96 -6.45 6.41 -6.90
C ASN A 96 -7.75 5.89 -7.54
N GLN A 97 -8.65 6.81 -7.89
CA GLN A 97 -9.93 6.51 -8.51
C GLN A 97 -9.77 5.92 -9.92
N SER A 98 -8.84 6.46 -10.73
CA SER A 98 -8.54 5.91 -12.06
C SER A 98 -7.99 4.48 -11.97
N LYS A 99 -7.05 4.20 -11.07
CA LYS A 99 -6.52 2.85 -10.86
C LYS A 99 -7.63 1.89 -10.41
N GLY A 100 -8.41 2.31 -9.42
CA GLY A 100 -9.42 1.48 -8.79
C GLY A 100 -8.82 0.19 -8.22
N LYS A 101 -9.48 -0.95 -8.47
CA LYS A 101 -9.03 -2.27 -7.98
C LYS A 101 -8.00 -2.96 -8.89
N ARG A 102 -7.61 -2.34 -10.00
CA ARG A 102 -6.68 -2.95 -10.96
C ARG A 102 -5.29 -3.08 -10.35
N ARG A 103 -4.55 -4.12 -10.78
CA ARG A 103 -3.11 -4.22 -10.51
C ARG A 103 -2.41 -3.03 -11.15
N LEU A 104 -1.37 -2.55 -10.49
CA LEU A 104 -0.68 -1.33 -10.94
C LEU A 104 -0.11 -1.51 -12.35
N GLU A 105 0.47 -2.66 -12.65
CA GLU A 105 1.04 -2.98 -13.97
C GLU A 105 -0.02 -2.96 -15.06
N ASP A 106 -1.18 -3.59 -14.81
CA ASP A 106 -2.30 -3.64 -15.75
C ASP A 106 -2.84 -2.24 -16.00
N TRP A 107 -3.01 -1.45 -14.93
CA TRP A 107 -3.45 -0.05 -15.03
C TRP A 107 -2.46 0.82 -15.79
N LEU A 108 -1.15 0.67 -15.51
CA LEU A 108 -0.11 1.39 -16.22
C LEU A 108 -0.09 0.99 -17.69
N SER A 109 -0.34 -0.27 -18.05
CA SER A 109 -0.30 -0.73 -19.43
C SER A 109 -1.42 -0.13 -20.33
N SER A 110 -2.51 0.38 -19.74
CA SER A 110 -3.70 0.82 -20.48
C SER A 110 -3.56 2.17 -21.23
N GLY A 111 -2.35 2.72 -21.36
CA GLY A 111 -1.98 3.80 -22.28
C GLY A 111 -2.51 5.21 -21.97
N LEU A 112 -3.83 5.37 -21.90
CA LEU A 112 -4.53 6.67 -21.85
C LEU A 112 -4.43 7.38 -20.49
N ASN A 113 -4.33 6.63 -19.39
CA ASN A 113 -4.38 7.21 -18.04
C ASN A 113 -3.05 7.85 -17.57
N ARG A 114 -1.91 7.50 -18.17
CA ARG A 114 -0.59 7.80 -17.57
C ARG A 114 -0.15 9.25 -17.75
N ALA A 115 -0.19 9.75 -18.99
CA ALA A 115 0.31 11.08 -19.31
C ALA A 115 -0.61 12.17 -18.74
N GLU A 116 -1.93 11.99 -18.85
CA GLU A 116 -2.93 12.94 -18.36
C GLU A 116 -2.90 13.09 -16.83
N LEU A 117 -2.60 12.01 -16.11
CA LEU A 117 -2.52 12.01 -14.65
C LEU A 117 -1.12 12.33 -14.11
N GLY A 118 -0.14 12.57 -15.00
CA GLY A 118 1.23 12.92 -14.62
C GLY A 118 1.98 11.80 -13.87
N VAL A 119 1.64 10.54 -14.17
CA VAL A 119 2.30 9.36 -13.57
C VAL A 119 3.73 9.25 -14.10
N ASP A 120 4.68 9.10 -13.18
CA ASP A 120 6.07 8.81 -13.53
C ASP A 120 6.26 7.29 -13.48
N LEU A 121 6.46 6.66 -14.65
CA LEU A 121 6.55 5.21 -14.74
C LEU A 121 7.71 4.64 -13.92
N LYS A 122 8.86 5.32 -13.91
CA LYS A 122 10.03 4.88 -13.15
C LYS A 122 9.74 4.92 -11.65
N HIS A 123 9.09 5.97 -11.18
CA HIS A 123 8.70 6.14 -9.80
C HIS A 123 7.64 5.12 -9.38
N ALA A 124 6.57 4.98 -10.16
CA ALA A 124 5.50 4.03 -9.89
C ALA A 124 5.99 2.57 -9.85
N MET A 125 6.83 2.17 -10.82
CA MET A 125 7.44 0.83 -10.82
C MET A 125 8.46 0.66 -9.69
N GLY A 126 9.14 1.72 -9.29
CA GLY A 126 10.01 1.73 -8.11
C GLY A 126 9.22 1.50 -6.81
N SER A 127 8.07 2.15 -6.65
CA SER A 127 7.15 1.94 -5.52
C SER A 127 6.59 0.52 -5.51
N LEU A 128 6.23 -0.01 -6.68
CA LEU A 128 5.78 -1.38 -6.85
C LEU A 128 6.81 -2.40 -6.38
N ARG A 129 8.05 -2.27 -6.84
CA ARG A 129 9.15 -3.14 -6.45
C ARG A 129 9.38 -3.10 -4.95
N LYS A 130 9.37 -1.91 -4.35
CA LYS A 130 9.51 -1.76 -2.88
C LYS A 130 8.37 -2.44 -2.14
N ALA A 131 7.13 -2.30 -2.60
CA ALA A 131 5.98 -2.97 -2.02
C ALA A 131 6.15 -4.49 -2.06
N ASP A 132 6.53 -5.05 -3.21
CA ASP A 132 6.77 -6.49 -3.38
C ASP A 132 7.89 -7.00 -2.45
N GLU A 133 9.00 -6.27 -2.38
CA GLU A 133 10.13 -6.59 -1.49
C GLU A 133 9.73 -6.54 -0.01
N GLY A 134 9.01 -5.49 0.41
CA GLY A 134 8.53 -5.33 1.78
C GLY A 134 7.54 -6.41 2.19
N ILE A 135 6.56 -6.71 1.33
CA ILE A 135 5.61 -7.80 1.53
C ILE A 135 6.35 -9.13 1.72
N MET A 136 7.28 -9.45 0.81
CA MET A 136 8.03 -10.71 0.88
C MET A 136 8.92 -10.79 2.12
N ARG A 137 9.50 -9.66 2.55
CA ARG A 137 10.30 -9.59 3.78
C ARG A 137 9.44 -9.90 5.01
N ILE A 138 8.30 -9.23 5.18
CA ILE A 138 7.40 -9.46 6.32
C ILE A 138 6.88 -10.90 6.34
N VAL A 139 6.48 -11.45 5.17
CA VAL A 139 6.04 -12.85 5.07
C VAL A 139 7.13 -13.81 5.54
N LYS A 140 8.39 -13.59 5.15
CA LYS A 140 9.53 -14.42 5.60
C LYS A 140 9.77 -14.29 7.10
N GLU A 141 9.75 -13.07 7.65
CA GLU A 141 9.93 -12.82 9.08
C GLU A 141 8.88 -13.58 9.91
N ILE A 142 7.61 -13.51 9.50
CA ILE A 142 6.51 -14.23 10.16
C ILE A 142 6.66 -15.75 9.99
N ALA A 143 7.01 -16.23 8.79
CA ALA A 143 7.16 -17.66 8.52
C ALA A 143 8.34 -18.29 9.28
N VAL A 144 9.44 -17.56 9.47
CA VAL A 144 10.60 -18.02 10.26
C VAL A 144 10.25 -18.14 11.74
N GLN A 145 9.39 -17.26 12.27
CA GLN A 145 8.89 -17.34 13.65
C GLN A 145 7.99 -18.55 13.91
N LEU A 146 7.56 -19.29 12.88
CA LEU A 146 6.76 -20.52 13.01
C LEU A 146 7.61 -21.80 13.06
N ILE A 147 8.94 -21.70 12.87
CA ILE A 147 9.87 -22.84 12.82
C ILE A 147 10.68 -23.00 14.13
N PHE A 148 10.58 -22.02 15.04
CA PHE A 148 11.15 -22.06 16.39
C PHE A 148 10.04 -22.06 17.45
#